data_AF-A0A974QP96-F1
#
_entry.id   AF-A0A974QP96-F1
#
_cell.length_a   1.000
_cell.length_b   1.000
_cell.length_c   1.000
_cell.angle_alpha   90.00
_cell.angle_beta   90.00
_cell.angle_gamma   90.00
#
_symmetry.space_group_name_H-M   'P 1'
#
loop_
_entity.id
_entity.type
_entity.pdbx_description
1 polymer ?
#
loop_
_entity_poly.entity_id
_entity_poly.type
_entity_poly.pdbx_seq_one_letter_code
_entity_poly.pdbx_strand_id
1 'polypeptide(L)'
;MKENSFNYKVLAIFIFGFGLLMFERGFFWTKEQDTVLSDSDFYLTLHQVMPIWLWGVLGMLFSLFIILAPIFLPKQQVNNKFNFLLIFGGSGNAIYYFLLTSASIFNAINWLTPVQFATSAMINALIAYYGGKDVAGKR
;
A
#
# COMPACT_ATOMS: atom_id res chain seq x y z
N MET A 1 10.49 -29.83 -4.84
CA MET A 1 9.96 -28.60 -4.20
C MET A 1 10.92 -27.90 -3.22
N LYS A 2 12.18 -28.34 -3.03
CA LYS A 2 13.13 -27.64 -2.11
C LYS A 2 13.67 -26.31 -2.66
N GLU A 3 13.83 -26.21 -3.98
CA GLU A 3 14.50 -25.09 -4.64
C GLU A 3 13.71 -23.76 -4.60
N ASN A 4 12.38 -23.81 -4.47
CA ASN A 4 11.54 -22.61 -4.41
C ASN A 4 11.23 -22.09 -2.99
N SER A 5 11.57 -22.84 -1.93
CA SER A 5 11.18 -22.48 -0.55
C SER A 5 11.81 -21.16 -0.10
N PHE A 6 13.08 -20.91 -0.47
CA PHE A 6 13.75 -19.65 -0.14
C PHE A 6 13.10 -18.46 -0.85
N ASN A 7 12.85 -18.58 -2.16
CA ASN A 7 12.20 -17.52 -2.95
C ASN A 7 10.82 -17.17 -2.40
N TYR A 8 10.02 -18.15 -1.99
CA TYR A 8 8.72 -17.91 -1.35
C TYR A 8 8.85 -17.15 -0.03
N LYS A 9 9.84 -17.51 0.80
CA LYS A 9 10.09 -16.80 2.07
C LYS A 9 10.51 -15.37 1.84
N VAL A 10 11.44 -15.14 0.92
CA VAL A 10 11.91 -13.79 0.57
C VAL A 10 10.75 -12.94 0.03
N LEU A 11 9.96 -13.48 -0.90
CA LEU A 11 8.77 -12.80 -1.42
C LEU A 11 7.76 -12.47 -0.32
N ALA A 12 7.50 -13.43 0.59
CA ALA A 12 6.61 -13.22 1.72
C ALA A 12 7.11 -12.09 2.63
N ILE A 13 8.41 -12.06 2.95
CA ILE A 13 9.02 -11.01 3.77
C ILE A 13 8.89 -9.65 3.11
N PHE A 14 9.18 -9.53 1.81
CA PHE A 14 9.07 -8.25 1.10
C PHE A 14 7.63 -7.76 1.00
N ILE A 15 6.67 -8.62 0.65
CA ILE A 15 5.25 -8.23 0.57
C ILE A 15 4.74 -7.83 1.96
N PHE A 16 5.05 -8.63 2.99
CA PHE A 16 4.66 -8.35 4.36
C PHE A 16 5.26 -7.04 4.88
N GLY A 17 6.58 -6.87 4.76
CA GLY A 17 7.30 -5.69 5.20
C GLY A 17 6.86 -4.43 4.46
N PHE A 18 6.65 -4.51 3.15
CA PHE A 18 6.12 -3.39 2.38
C PHE A 18 4.71 -3.00 2.81
N GLY A 19 3.83 -4.00 3.04
CA GLY A 19 2.51 -3.77 3.62
C GLY A 19 2.57 -3.10 5.00
N LEU A 20 3.50 -3.53 5.87
CA LEU A 20 3.70 -2.92 7.19
C LEU A 20 4.13 -1.46 7.11
N LEU A 21 5.11 -1.11 6.24
CA LEU A 21 5.55 0.27 6.08
C LEU A 21 4.39 1.22 5.70
N MET A 22 3.48 0.74 4.85
CA MET A 22 2.29 1.51 4.47
C MET A 22 1.25 1.58 5.58
N PHE A 23 1.07 0.47 6.32
CA PHE A 23 0.19 0.41 7.47
C PHE A 23 0.64 1.35 8.60
N GLU A 24 1.92 1.37 8.93
CA GLU A 24 2.52 2.25 9.94
C GLU A 24 2.23 3.72 9.64
N ARG A 25 2.33 4.12 8.37
CA ARG A 25 1.97 5.48 7.93
C ARG A 25 0.50 5.78 8.15
N GLY A 26 -0.39 4.87 7.78
CA GLY A 26 -1.82 5.03 8.04
C GLY A 26 -2.13 5.10 9.54
N PHE A 27 -1.51 4.24 10.33
CA PHE A 27 -1.63 4.23 11.79
C PHE A 27 -1.17 5.56 12.41
N PHE A 28 -0.03 6.09 11.98
CA PHE A 28 0.48 7.38 12.42
C PHE A 28 -0.56 8.50 12.21
N TRP A 29 -1.18 8.59 11.03
CA TRP A 29 -2.21 9.60 10.75
C TRP A 29 -3.51 9.42 11.54
N THR A 30 -3.86 8.18 11.94
CA THR A 30 -5.01 7.95 12.82
C THR A 30 -4.75 8.39 14.26
N LYS A 31 -3.50 8.29 14.73
CA LYS A 31 -3.12 8.53 16.13
C LYS A 31 -2.65 9.96 16.39
N GLU A 32 -1.86 10.55 15.48
CA GLU A 32 -1.21 11.87 15.65
C GLU A 32 -1.92 12.97 14.85
N GLN A 33 -3.25 13.02 14.92
CA GLN A 33 -4.07 13.88 14.05
C GLN A 33 -3.72 15.36 14.20
N ASP A 34 -3.72 15.85 15.44
CA ASP A 34 -3.58 17.29 15.75
C ASP A 34 -2.14 17.77 15.48
N THR A 35 -1.15 16.94 15.80
CA THR A 35 0.28 17.22 15.56
C THR A 35 0.57 17.34 14.06
N VAL A 36 0.02 16.43 13.25
CA VAL A 36 0.30 16.35 11.81
C VAL A 36 -0.31 17.52 11.03
N LEU A 37 -1.45 18.06 11.47
CA LEU A 37 -2.10 19.18 10.77
C LEU A 37 -1.30 20.48 10.84
N SER A 38 -0.47 20.66 11.88
CA SER A 38 0.40 21.84 12.01
C SER A 38 1.74 21.71 11.28
N ASP A 39 2.11 20.53 10.78
CA ASP A 39 3.44 20.30 10.23
C ASP A 39 3.60 20.86 8.80
N SER A 40 2.54 20.86 7.99
CA SER A 40 2.61 21.22 6.57
C SER A 40 1.26 21.57 5.95
N ASP A 41 1.28 22.50 4.98
CA ASP A 41 0.14 22.80 4.11
C ASP A 41 -0.38 21.56 3.36
N PHE A 42 0.46 20.56 3.14
CA PHE A 42 0.05 19.27 2.59
C PHE A 42 -1.04 18.61 3.44
N TYR A 43 -0.84 18.54 4.76
CA TYR A 43 -1.77 17.88 5.65
C TYR A 43 -3.07 18.67 5.80
N LEU A 44 -3.00 20.01 5.77
CA LEU A 44 -4.18 20.87 5.74
C LEU A 44 -4.99 20.66 4.46
N THR A 45 -4.33 20.64 3.30
CA THR A 45 -4.98 20.39 2.00
C THR A 45 -5.66 19.02 1.99
N LEU A 46 -4.99 18.00 2.53
CA LEU A 46 -5.54 16.66 2.63
C LEU A 46 -6.76 16.60 3.56
N HIS A 47 -6.68 17.30 4.70
CA HIS A 47 -7.74 17.40 5.68
C HIS A 47 -8.99 18.10 5.16
N GLN A 48 -8.83 19.11 4.29
CA GLN A 48 -9.94 19.81 3.64
C GLN A 48 -10.76 18.89 2.72
N VAL A 49 -10.13 17.91 2.08
CA VAL A 49 -10.84 16.91 1.26
C VAL A 49 -11.54 15.90 2.15
N MET A 50 -10.83 15.37 3.15
CA MET A 50 -11.33 14.39 4.09
C MET A 50 -10.46 14.39 5.35
N PRO A 51 -11.01 14.22 6.56
CA PRO A 51 -10.21 14.22 7.79
C PRO A 51 -9.01 13.27 7.72
N ILE A 52 -7.85 13.74 8.21
CA ILE A 52 -6.57 13.02 8.07
C ILE A 52 -6.59 11.60 8.67
N TRP A 53 -7.35 11.41 9.75
CA TRP A 53 -7.53 10.09 10.35
C TRP A 53 -8.23 9.12 9.40
N LEU A 54 -9.17 9.59 8.57
CA LEU A 54 -9.90 8.73 7.63
C LEU A 54 -9.00 8.32 6.46
N TRP A 55 -8.08 9.21 6.02
CA TRP A 55 -7.00 8.82 5.11
C TRP A 55 -6.12 7.73 5.73
N GLY A 56 -5.78 7.89 7.01
CA GLY A 56 -5.03 6.87 7.76
C GLY A 56 -5.74 5.52 7.80
N VAL A 57 -7.04 5.49 8.10
CA VAL A 57 -7.86 4.26 8.10
C VAL A 57 -7.90 3.61 6.72
N LEU A 58 -8.05 4.39 5.64
CA LEU A 58 -8.02 3.85 4.27
C LEU A 58 -6.66 3.23 3.94
N GLY A 59 -5.57 3.93 4.24
CA GLY A 59 -4.21 3.41 4.04
C GLY A 59 -3.96 2.11 4.82
N MET A 60 -4.43 2.04 6.07
CA MET A 60 -4.37 0.81 6.87
C MET A 60 -5.18 -0.32 6.26
N LEU A 61 -6.42 -0.06 5.83
CA LEU A 61 -7.32 -1.07 5.26
C LEU A 61 -6.72 -1.74 4.01
N PHE A 62 -6.23 -0.96 3.06
CA PHE A 62 -5.62 -1.51 1.84
C PHE A 62 -4.30 -2.23 2.14
N SER A 63 -3.52 -1.71 3.09
CA SER A 63 -2.28 -2.34 3.52
C SER A 63 -2.50 -3.67 4.22
N LEU A 64 -3.59 -3.83 4.98
CA LEU A 64 -3.96 -5.11 5.60
C LEU A 64 -4.16 -6.22 4.56
N PHE A 65 -4.75 -5.93 3.39
CA PHE A 65 -4.86 -6.94 2.34
C PHE A 65 -3.49 -7.43 1.87
N ILE A 66 -2.52 -6.52 1.72
CA ILE A 66 -1.15 -6.86 1.32
C ILE A 66 -0.43 -7.64 2.43
N ILE A 67 -0.58 -7.21 3.69
CA ILE A 67 0.00 -7.88 4.87
C ILE A 67 -0.50 -9.32 5.00
N LEU A 68 -1.79 -9.56 4.72
CA LEU A 68 -2.40 -10.89 4.84
C LEU A 68 -2.11 -11.78 3.62
N ALA A 69 -1.74 -11.21 2.47
CA ALA A 69 -1.52 -11.98 1.25
C ALA A 69 -0.49 -13.12 1.43
N PRO A 70 0.72 -12.91 2.01
CA PRO A 70 1.74 -13.94 2.18
C PRO A 70 1.28 -15.23 2.88
N ILE A 71 0.25 -15.16 3.74
CA ILE A 71 -0.32 -16.35 4.42
C ILE A 71 -0.87 -17.36 3.38
N PHE A 72 -1.36 -16.87 2.25
CA PHE A 72 -1.95 -17.67 1.18
C PHE A 72 -0.97 -18.01 0.05
N LEU A 73 0.24 -17.45 0.07
CA LEU A 73 1.27 -17.65 -0.95
C LEU A 73 1.60 -19.13 -1.21
N PRO A 74 1.74 -20.02 -0.19
CA PRO A 74 2.02 -21.44 -0.44
C PRO A 74 0.95 -22.17 -1.25
N LYS A 75 -0.29 -21.66 -1.24
CA LYS A 75 -1.44 -22.24 -1.94
C LYS A 75 -1.76 -21.48 -3.24
N GLN A 76 -0.92 -20.55 -3.68
CA GLN A 76 -1.17 -19.71 -4.86
C GLN A 76 -1.46 -20.54 -6.12
N GLN A 77 -0.77 -21.67 -6.30
CA GLN A 77 -0.96 -22.55 -7.48
C GLN A 77 -2.35 -23.19 -7.55
N VAL A 78 -3.03 -23.35 -6.40
CA VAL A 78 -4.32 -24.05 -6.29
C VAL A 78 -5.48 -23.08 -6.00
N ASN A 79 -5.18 -21.90 -5.44
CA ASN A 79 -6.19 -20.91 -5.05
C ASN A 79 -5.72 -19.48 -5.36
N ASN A 80 -6.66 -18.68 -5.88
CA ASN A 80 -6.45 -17.28 -6.22
C ASN A 80 -6.55 -16.30 -5.05
N LYS A 81 -6.78 -16.75 -3.80
CA LYS A 81 -6.85 -15.87 -2.61
C LYS A 81 -5.64 -14.94 -2.47
N PHE A 82 -4.42 -15.46 -2.65
CA PHE A 82 -3.20 -14.65 -2.66
C PHE A 82 -3.30 -13.52 -3.68
N ASN A 83 -3.64 -13.85 -4.92
CA ASN A 83 -3.74 -12.89 -6.01
C ASN A 83 -4.84 -11.85 -5.80
N PHE A 84 -6.02 -12.26 -5.31
CA PHE A 84 -7.11 -11.32 -5.02
C PHE A 84 -6.73 -10.32 -3.94
N LEU A 85 -6.04 -10.76 -2.88
CA LEU A 85 -5.52 -9.86 -1.86
C LEU A 85 -4.51 -8.85 -2.44
N LEU A 86 -3.64 -9.28 -3.36
CA LEU A 86 -2.74 -8.37 -4.07
C LEU A 86 -3.48 -7.39 -4.97
N ILE A 87 -4.53 -7.83 -5.67
CA ILE A 87 -5.35 -6.96 -6.54
C ILE A 87 -6.04 -5.89 -5.69
N PHE A 88 -6.80 -6.28 -4.66
CA PHE A 88 -7.55 -5.32 -3.85
C PHE A 88 -6.64 -4.40 -3.04
N GLY A 89 -5.62 -4.96 -2.38
CA GLY A 89 -4.65 -4.17 -1.62
C GLY A 89 -3.82 -3.27 -2.52
N GLY A 90 -3.28 -3.81 -3.62
CA GLY A 90 -2.45 -3.07 -4.56
C GLY A 90 -3.22 -1.98 -5.30
N SER A 91 -4.41 -2.25 -5.84
CA SER A 91 -5.19 -1.22 -6.54
C SER A 91 -5.64 -0.12 -5.57
N GLY A 92 -6.08 -0.50 -4.36
CA GLY A 92 -6.46 0.45 -3.33
C GLY A 92 -5.32 1.37 -2.92
N ASN A 93 -4.16 0.79 -2.58
CA ASN A 93 -2.97 1.57 -2.23
C ASN A 93 -2.40 2.36 -3.42
N ALA A 94 -2.50 1.86 -4.65
CA ALA A 94 -2.05 2.60 -5.84
C ALA A 94 -2.83 3.90 -6.01
N ILE A 95 -4.17 3.83 -5.94
CA ILE A 95 -5.04 5.01 -6.02
C ILE A 95 -4.78 5.93 -4.83
N TYR A 96 -4.73 5.38 -3.61
CA TYR A 96 -4.46 6.13 -2.39
C TYR A 96 -3.14 6.93 -2.48
N TYR A 97 -2.03 6.27 -2.76
CA TYR A 97 -0.73 6.93 -2.87
C TYR A 97 -0.62 7.86 -4.08
N PHE A 98 -1.35 7.61 -5.16
CA PHE A 98 -1.44 8.54 -6.29
C PHE A 98 -2.10 9.86 -5.88
N LEU A 99 -3.19 9.81 -5.12
CA LEU A 99 -3.85 11.02 -4.58
C LEU A 99 -2.91 11.77 -3.61
N LEU A 100 -2.22 11.05 -2.73
CA LEU A 100 -1.23 11.66 -1.84
C LEU A 100 -0.09 12.33 -2.61
N THR A 101 0.41 11.67 -3.65
CA THR A 101 1.42 12.23 -4.55
C THR A 101 0.92 13.55 -5.13
N SER A 102 -0.27 13.55 -5.72
CA SER A 102 -0.87 14.74 -6.34
C SER A 102 -0.99 15.91 -5.35
N ALA A 103 -1.50 15.66 -4.14
CA ALA A 103 -1.63 16.69 -3.11
C ALA A 103 -0.26 17.17 -2.57
N SER A 104 0.75 16.30 -2.55
CA SER A 104 2.08 16.61 -2.01
C SER A 104 3.02 17.36 -2.96
N ILE A 105 2.80 17.30 -4.29
CA ILE A 105 3.69 17.94 -5.28
C ILE A 105 3.83 19.45 -5.03
N PHE A 106 2.75 20.12 -4.62
CA PHE A 106 2.73 21.57 -4.41
C PHE A 106 2.78 21.99 -2.95
N ASN A 107 2.46 21.08 -2.02
CA ASN A 107 2.19 21.45 -0.63
C ASN A 107 3.11 20.74 0.38
N ALA A 108 3.98 19.82 -0.05
CA ALA A 108 4.86 19.11 0.87
C ALA A 108 6.05 19.95 1.33
N ILE A 109 6.49 19.71 2.57
CA ILE A 109 7.67 20.36 3.18
C ILE A 109 8.95 20.07 2.38
N ASN A 110 9.04 18.88 1.78
CA ASN A 110 10.24 18.44 1.07
C ASN A 110 9.89 17.70 -0.22
N TRP A 111 10.84 17.71 -1.16
CA TRP A 111 10.70 17.08 -2.48
C TRP A 111 10.71 15.54 -2.41
N LEU A 112 11.23 14.95 -1.33
CA LEU A 112 11.35 13.50 -1.20
C LEU A 112 9.99 12.84 -0.92
N THR A 113 9.13 13.51 -0.15
CA THR A 113 7.77 13.05 0.19
C THR A 113 6.92 12.72 -1.05
N PRO A 114 6.72 13.64 -2.03
CA PRO A 114 5.97 13.31 -3.25
C PRO A 114 6.62 12.19 -4.05
N VAL A 115 7.95 12.12 -4.13
CA VAL A 115 8.67 11.04 -4.84
C VAL A 115 8.44 9.68 -4.18
N GLN A 116 8.46 9.62 -2.84
CA GLN A 116 8.17 8.40 -2.10
C GLN A 116 6.71 7.95 -2.26
N PHE A 117 5.76 8.89 -2.25
CA PHE A 117 4.36 8.56 -2.53
C PHE A 117 4.19 8.05 -3.97
N ALA A 118 4.81 8.70 -4.96
CA ALA A 118 4.74 8.28 -6.35
C ALA A 118 5.32 6.87 -6.54
N THR A 119 6.45 6.61 -5.89
CA THR A 119 7.12 5.30 -5.90
C THR A 119 6.22 4.23 -5.27
N SER A 120 5.60 4.55 -4.13
CA SER A 120 4.65 3.66 -3.46
C SER A 120 3.43 3.37 -4.34
N ALA A 121 2.89 4.38 -5.02
CA ALA A 121 1.78 4.22 -5.97
C ALA A 121 2.15 3.26 -7.10
N MET A 122 3.33 3.44 -7.72
CA MET A 122 3.81 2.60 -8.81
C MET A 122 4.03 1.15 -8.38
N ILE A 123 4.69 0.92 -7.23
CA ILE A 123 4.92 -0.44 -6.71
C ILE A 123 3.57 -1.14 -6.45
N ASN A 124 2.60 -0.44 -5.85
CA ASN A 124 1.27 -1.00 -5.61
C ASN A 124 0.49 -1.30 -6.89
N ALA A 125 0.63 -0.46 -7.92
CA ALA A 125 0.06 -0.71 -9.24
C ALA A 125 0.66 -1.99 -9.86
N LEU A 126 1.98 -2.18 -9.74
CA LEU A 126 2.64 -3.40 -10.19
C LEU A 126 2.20 -4.63 -9.40
N ILE A 127 2.06 -4.52 -8.07
CA ILE A 127 1.53 -5.61 -7.22
C ILE A 127 0.14 -6.03 -7.71
N ALA A 128 -0.76 -5.07 -7.95
CA ALA A 128 -2.10 -5.34 -8.43
C ALA A 128 -2.09 -5.97 -9.84
N TYR A 129 -1.24 -5.45 -10.74
CA TYR A 129 -1.09 -5.96 -12.09
C TYR A 129 -0.62 -7.41 -12.10
N TYR A 130 0.43 -7.75 -11.34
CA TYR A 130 0.93 -9.13 -11.27
C TYR A 130 -0.06 -10.08 -10.60
N GLY A 131 -0.78 -9.63 -9.58
CA GLY A 131 -1.91 -10.39 -9.01
C GLY A 131 -2.99 -10.68 -10.05
N GLY A 132 -3.40 -9.67 -10.82
CA GLY A 132 -4.39 -9.78 -11.89
C GLY A 132 -3.94 -10.71 -13.02
N LYS A 133 -2.69 -10.56 -13.47
CA LYS A 133 -2.09 -11.40 -14.51
C LYS A 133 -2.09 -12.88 -14.14
N ASP A 134 -1.74 -13.22 -12.90
CA ASP A 134 -1.73 -14.62 -12.44
C ASP A 134 -3.15 -15.21 -12.32
N VAL A 135 -4.17 -14.39 -12.04
CA VAL A 135 -5.57 -14.84 -12.10
C VAL A 135 -6.03 -15.06 -13.54
N ALA A 136 -5.68 -14.15 -14.45
CA ALA A 136 -6.05 -14.24 -15.86
C ALA A 136 -5.38 -15.42 -16.56
N GLY A 137 -4.12 -15.72 -16.26
CA GLY A 137 -3.38 -16.83 -16.87
C GLY A 137 -3.78 -18.23 -16.38
N LYS A 138 -4.59 -18.34 -15.32
CA LYS A 138 -5.16 -19.61 -14.82
C LYS A 138 -6.53 -19.95 -15.40
N ARG A 139 -7.12 -19.03 -16.18
CA ARG A 139 -8.37 -19.24 -16.91
C ARG A 139 -8.05 -19.61 -18.35
#